data_AF-A0A971LX79-F1
#
_entry.id   AF-A0A971LX79-F1
#
_cell.length_a   1.000
_cell.length_b   1.000
_cell.length_c   1.000
_cell.angle_alpha   90.00
_cell.angle_beta   90.00
_cell.angle_gamma   90.00
#
_symmetry.space_group_name_H-M   'P 1'
#
loop_
_entity.id
_entity.type
_entity.pdbx_description
1 polymer ?
#
loop_
_entity_poly.entity_id
_entity_poly.type
_entity_poly.pdbx_seq_one_letter_code
_entity_poly.pdbx_strand_id
1 'polypeptide(L)'
;MDKKIPIGSLTKKYYRINQVLFSEETKIEGDTLYIASDLCSKSLKHSDRDILLGMELEIITPNNYHTYINTVLDVLPLAVKEENWALGEGTTRT
;
A
#
# COMPACT_ATOMS: atom_id res chain seq x y z
N MET A 1 32.12 20.84 -23.44
CA MET A 1 31.82 20.22 -22.13
C MET A 1 30.32 19.96 -22.10
N ASP A 2 29.92 18.73 -22.39
CA ASP A 2 28.51 18.33 -22.39
C ASP A 2 27.95 18.40 -20.97
N LYS A 3 26.91 19.21 -20.77
CA LYS A 3 26.16 19.25 -19.52
C LYS A 3 25.45 17.91 -19.35
N LYS A 4 25.95 17.04 -18.47
CA LYS A 4 25.19 15.89 -17.96
C LYS A 4 23.92 16.38 -17.28
N ILE A 5 22.77 16.16 -17.89
CA ILE A 5 21.46 16.37 -17.29
C ILE A 5 21.27 15.28 -16.23
N PRO A 6 21.00 15.60 -14.95
CA PRO A 6 20.77 14.58 -13.94
C PRO A 6 19.50 13.79 -14.32
N ILE A 7 19.65 12.48 -14.53
CA ILE A 7 18.54 11.57 -14.80
C ILE A 7 17.89 11.23 -13.45
N GLY A 8 16.89 12.03 -13.04
CA GLY A 8 16.05 11.82 -11.86
C GLY A 8 16.73 12.00 -10.50
N SER A 9 16.04 12.63 -9.55
CA SER A 9 16.43 12.61 -8.13
C SER A 9 15.42 11.78 -7.34
N LEU A 10 15.92 10.85 -6.52
CA LEU A 10 15.09 10.05 -5.63
C LEU A 10 15.03 10.71 -4.25
N THR A 11 13.85 11.20 -3.85
CA THR A 11 13.61 11.69 -2.49
C THR A 11 12.99 10.57 -1.66
N LYS A 12 13.67 10.13 -0.59
CA LYS A 12 13.12 9.16 0.37
C LYS A 12 12.51 9.90 1.57
N LYS A 13 11.30 9.53 1.95
CA LYS A 13 10.63 10.02 3.17
C LYS A 13 10.42 8.84 4.11
N TYR A 14 10.64 9.05 5.40
CA TYR A 14 10.45 8.03 6.42
C TYR A 14 9.31 8.46 7.34
N TYR A 15 8.30 7.58 7.49
CA TYR A 15 7.16 7.78 8.37
C TYR A 15 7.15 6.66 9.40
N ARG A 16 7.24 6.99 10.68
CA ARG A 16 7.15 6.01 11.75
C ARG A 16 5.68 5.71 12.02
N ILE A 17 5.28 4.45 11.90
CA ILE A 17 3.93 3.95 12.21
C ILE A 17 4.04 2.96 13.37
N ASN A 18 3.38 3.25 14.49
CA ASN A 18 3.33 2.36 15.66
C ASN A 18 2.00 1.59 15.74
N GLN A 19 0.94 2.09 15.10
CA GLN A 19 -0.39 1.49 15.15
C GLN A 19 -1.10 1.59 13.80
N VAL A 20 -1.88 0.55 13.47
CA VAL A 20 -2.74 0.51 12.28
C VAL A 20 -4.16 0.17 12.72
N LEU A 21 -5.14 0.93 12.25
CA LEU A 21 -6.56 0.77 12.58
C LEU A 21 -7.43 0.88 11.34
N PHE A 22 -8.64 0.32 11.40
CA PHE A 22 -9.67 0.63 10.42
C PHE A 22 -10.45 1.90 10.81
N SER A 23 -10.84 2.69 9.81
CA SER A 23 -11.69 3.88 9.98
C SER A 23 -12.56 4.12 8.74
N GLU A 24 -13.22 5.27 8.66
CA GLU A 24 -13.99 5.70 7.49
C GLU A 24 -13.11 6.13 6.31
N GLU A 25 -11.89 6.62 6.57
CA GLU A 25 -11.00 7.19 5.55
C GLU A 25 -9.54 6.76 5.74
N THR A 26 -8.82 6.56 4.63
CA THR A 26 -7.40 6.24 4.68
C THR A 26 -6.59 7.49 4.95
N LYS A 27 -5.88 7.53 6.09
CA LYS A 27 -5.04 8.67 6.47
C LYS A 27 -3.96 8.28 7.46
N ILE A 28 -2.97 9.16 7.62
CA ILE A 28 -1.96 9.07 8.67
C ILE A 28 -2.18 10.25 9.61
N GLU A 29 -2.42 9.99 10.89
CA GLU A 29 -2.47 11.02 11.94
C GLU A 29 -1.47 10.65 13.03
N GLY A 30 -0.49 11.52 13.26
CA GLY A 30 0.63 11.21 14.17
C GLY A 30 1.42 9.99 13.70
N ASP A 31 1.44 8.95 14.54
CA ASP A 31 2.09 7.66 14.29
C ASP A 31 1.08 6.52 14.02
N THR A 32 -0.19 6.85 13.75
CA THR A 32 -1.26 5.90 13.45
C THR A 32 -1.64 5.96 11.98
N LEU A 33 -1.64 4.80 11.32
CA LEU A 33 -2.19 4.61 9.98
C LEU A 33 -3.64 4.13 10.09
N TYR A 34 -4.57 4.89 9.53
CA TYR A 34 -5.95 4.48 9.36
C TYR A 34 -6.17 3.95 7.95
N ILE A 35 -6.82 2.79 7.84
CA ILE A 35 -7.21 2.16 6.58
C ILE A 35 -8.73 2.25 6.46
N ALA A 36 -9.23 2.76 5.34
CA ALA A 36 -10.67 2.79 5.10
C ALA A 36 -11.27 1.37 5.15
N SER A 37 -12.29 1.18 5.97
CA SER A 37 -12.92 -0.11 6.22
C SER A 37 -13.59 -0.70 4.98
N ASP A 38 -13.98 0.15 4.04
CA ASP A 38 -14.63 -0.24 2.80
C ASP A 38 -13.65 -0.45 1.63
N LEU A 39 -12.34 -0.35 1.86
CA LEU A 39 -11.29 -0.44 0.83
C LEU A 39 -11.42 -1.69 -0.02
N CYS A 40 -11.48 -2.89 0.59
CA CYS A 40 -11.59 -4.15 -0.15
C CYS A 40 -12.86 -4.18 -1.02
N SER A 41 -13.99 -3.70 -0.48
CA SER A 41 -15.26 -3.68 -1.20
C SER A 41 -15.25 -2.71 -2.38
N LYS A 42 -14.62 -1.53 -2.23
CA LYS A 42 -14.42 -0.56 -3.31
C LYS A 42 -13.51 -1.15 -4.38
N SER A 43 -12.35 -1.70 -4.00
CA SER A 43 -11.40 -2.31 -4.93
C SER A 43 -12.03 -3.44 -5.73
N LEU A 44 -12.76 -4.35 -5.07
CA LEU A 44 -13.43 -5.48 -5.71
C LEU A 44 -14.58 -5.04 -6.66
N LYS A 45 -15.19 -3.87 -6.46
CA LYS A 45 -16.19 -3.32 -7.41
C LYS A 45 -15.55 -2.82 -8.70
N HIS A 46 -14.28 -2.43 -8.67
CA HIS A 46 -13.54 -1.92 -9.83
C HIS A 46 -12.65 -2.98 -10.50
N SER A 47 -12.66 -4.22 -10.03
CA SER A 47 -11.89 -5.33 -10.59
C SER A 47 -12.70 -6.20 -11.55
N ASP A 48 -12.01 -6.93 -12.42
CA ASP A 48 -12.60 -8.01 -13.21
C ASP A 48 -13.05 -9.16 -12.31
N ARG A 49 -14.36 -9.44 -12.31
CA ARG A 49 -15.01 -10.43 -11.43
C ARG A 49 -14.84 -11.87 -11.91
N ASP A 50 -14.42 -12.08 -13.15
CA ASP A 50 -14.12 -13.42 -13.67
C ASP A 50 -12.75 -13.91 -13.18
N ILE A 51 -11.91 -12.98 -12.71
CA ILE A 51 -10.54 -13.25 -12.23
C ILE A 51 -10.45 -13.12 -10.70
N LEU A 52 -11.01 -12.04 -10.14
CA LEU A 52 -10.91 -11.74 -8.70
C LEU A 52 -12.24 -12.02 -7.98
N LEU A 53 -12.29 -13.16 -7.28
CA LEU A 53 -13.51 -13.66 -6.64
C LEU A 53 -13.79 -13.04 -5.26
N GLY A 54 -12.74 -12.58 -4.56
CA GLY A 54 -12.86 -12.04 -3.22
C GLY A 54 -11.61 -11.27 -2.80
N MET A 55 -11.77 -10.40 -1.81
CA MET A 55 -10.68 -9.63 -1.21
C MET A 55 -10.98 -9.40 0.27
N GLU A 56 -10.02 -9.74 1.12
CA GLU A 56 -10.07 -9.55 2.56
C GLU A 56 -8.77 -8.88 3.01
N LEU A 57 -8.81 -8.14 4.12
CA LEU A 57 -7.65 -7.47 4.69
C LEU A 57 -7.66 -7.64 6.20
N GLU A 58 -6.55 -8.15 6.72
CA GLU A 58 -6.34 -8.38 8.15
C GLU A 58 -5.04 -7.69 8.59
N ILE A 59 -5.07 -7.06 9.76
CA ILE A 59 -3.90 -6.40 10.35
C ILE A 59 -3.22 -7.40 11.31
N ILE A 60 -2.05 -7.90 10.92
CA ILE A 60 -1.24 -8.77 11.77
C ILE A 60 -0.28 -7.91 12.61
N THR A 61 -0.53 -7.82 13.90
CA THR A 61 0.35 -7.12 14.86
C THR A 61 1.52 -8.00 15.29
N PRO A 62 2.61 -7.44 15.86
CA PRO A 62 3.76 -8.23 16.33
C PRO A 62 3.42 -9.39 17.27
N ASN A 63 2.37 -9.25 18.08
CA ASN A 63 1.91 -10.30 18.98
C ASN A 63 1.33 -11.52 18.23
N ASN A 64 0.88 -11.33 16.99
CA ASN A 64 0.21 -12.34 16.16
C ASN A 64 1.10 -12.85 15.02
N TYR A 65 2.42 -12.63 15.05
CA TYR A 65 3.35 -13.12 14.02
C TYR A 65 3.43 -14.65 13.93
N HIS A 66 2.88 -15.37 14.91
CA HIS A 66 2.77 -16.83 14.90
C HIS A 66 1.53 -17.34 14.15
N THR A 67 0.70 -16.46 13.59
CA THR A 67 -0.46 -16.84 12.80
C THR A 67 -0.04 -17.63 11.56
N TYR A 68 -0.69 -18.77 11.35
CA TYR A 68 -0.51 -19.56 10.15
C TYR A 68 -1.20 -18.87 8.97
N ILE A 69 -0.46 -18.67 7.88
CA ILE A 69 -0.96 -18.05 6.65
C ILE A 69 -0.87 -19.08 5.53
N ASN A 70 -1.99 -19.37 4.89
CA ASN A 70 -2.04 -20.22 3.70
C ASN A 70 -1.87 -19.33 2.46
N THR A 71 -0.64 -19.21 1.96
CA THR A 71 -0.34 -18.41 0.77
C THR A 71 0.15 -19.29 -0.38
N VAL A 72 -0.35 -19.01 -1.58
CA VAL A 72 0.10 -19.64 -2.84
C VAL A 72 1.23 -18.81 -3.49
N LEU A 73 1.45 -17.57 -3.05
CA LEU A 73 2.49 -16.65 -3.55
C LEU A 73 3.48 -16.24 -2.44
N ASP A 74 4.73 -15.94 -2.83
CA ASP A 74 5.70 -15.27 -1.97
C ASP A 74 5.15 -13.94 -1.44
N VAL A 75 5.63 -13.50 -0.27
CA VAL A 75 5.30 -12.18 0.30
C VAL A 75 5.77 -11.10 -0.67
N LEU A 76 4.83 -10.51 -1.41
CA LEU A 76 5.12 -9.40 -2.32
C LEU A 76 4.93 -8.07 -1.58
N PRO A 77 5.97 -7.23 -1.46
CA PRO A 77 5.78 -5.86 -1.00
C PRO A 77 4.93 -5.11 -2.03
N LEU A 78 3.75 -4.66 -1.61
CA LEU A 78 2.90 -3.81 -2.44
C LEU A 78 3.43 -2.38 -2.39
N ALA A 79 4.02 -1.94 -3.49
CA ALA A 79 4.50 -0.57 -3.65
C ALA A 79 3.43 0.25 -4.39
N VAL A 80 2.65 1.03 -3.65
CA VAL A 80 1.57 1.85 -4.21
C VAL A 80 2.08 3.22 -4.64
N LYS A 81 1.62 3.67 -5.81
CA LYS A 81 1.87 5.02 -6.32
C LYS A 81 0.90 5.99 -5.64
N GLU A 82 1.34 7.24 -5.46
CA GLU A 82 0.40 8.32 -5.17
C GLU A 82 -0.60 8.49 -6.31
N GLU A 83 -1.78 9.03 -5.98
CA GLU A 83 -2.83 9.28 -6.96
C GLU A 83 -2.37 10.29 -8.03
N ASN A 84 -3.00 10.25 -9.21
CA ASN A 84 -2.76 11.17 -10.33
C ASN A 84 -1.41 11.04 -11.07
N TRP A 85 -0.71 9.90 -10.95
CA TRP A 85 0.50 9.62 -11.72
C TRP A 85 0.27 8.63 -12.86
N ALA A 86 0.88 8.89 -14.02
CA ALA A 86 0.87 7.97 -15.16
C ALA A 86 1.67 6.69 -14.86
N LEU A 87 1.37 5.62 -15.60
CA LEU A 87 2.14 4.39 -15.53
C LEU A 87 3.59 4.66 -16.00
N GLY A 88 4.56 4.37 -15.14
CA GLY A 88 5.99 4.64 -15.40
C GLY A 88 6.53 5.91 -14.75
N GLU A 89 5.65 6.73 -14.15
CA GLU A 89 6.02 7.96 -13.44
C GLU A 89 5.52 7.94 -11.99
N GLY A 90 6.03 8.89 -11.20
CA GLY A 90 5.43 9.26 -9.93
C GLY A 90 6.13 8.80 -8.66
N THR A 91 5.49 9.13 -7.55
CA THR A 91 6.01 8.88 -6.21
C THR A 91 5.44 7.58 -5.70
N THR A 92 6.31 6.63 -5.37
CA THR A 92 5.94 5.38 -4.71
C THR A 92 6.21 5.49 -3.22
N ARG A 93 5.22 5.17 -2.38
CA ARG A 93 5.41 5.09 -0.93
C ARG A 93 5.80 3.65 -0.59
N THR A 94 7.08 3.45 -0.23
CA THR A 94 7.61 2.19 0.30
C THR A 94 7.71 2.23 1.81
#